data_AF-A0A3E1RBW3-F1
#
_entry.id   AF-A0A3E1RBW3-F1
#
_cell.length_a   1.000
_cell.length_b   1.000
_cell.length_c   1.000
_cell.angle_alpha   90.00
_cell.angle_beta   90.00
_cell.angle_gamma   90.00
#
_symmetry.space_group_name_H-M   'P 1'
#
loop_
_entity.id
_entity.type
_entity.pdbx_description
1 polymer ?
#
loop_
_entity_poly.entity_id
_entity_poly.type
_entity_poly.pdbx_seq_one_letter_code
_entity_poly.pdbx_strand_id
1 'polypeptide(L)'
;MKKLLSLVLATSALLCQTAFAADAQAPSNGLLTGEVLESQDAVGYTYLRLKTKTGETWAAVNQTAVKKGAVVTLENTMVMNNFESKALHKTFPSIVFGSIQGDAKAASSPQGDIAGIKPDLSVVSVSKATGANAHTVAEVVGGAKTLKDKPVQVHGKVVKFNAGIMGKNWIHLRDGTGREADGSNDVLVTTTDSTQVGAVITVSGTVHTDKDFGAGYAYKVLIEDAKLK
;
A
#
# COMPACT_ATOMS: atom_id res chain seq x y z
N MET A 1 31.61 26.91 65.21
CA MET A 1 30.83 25.79 65.78
C MET A 1 30.37 24.93 64.60
N LYS A 2 31.15 23.91 64.24
CA LYS A 2 30.91 22.48 64.52
C LYS A 2 29.62 21.93 63.88
N LYS A 3 29.83 21.27 62.71
CA LYS A 3 29.26 20.01 62.18
C LYS A 3 27.88 19.53 62.68
N LEU A 4 27.01 19.13 61.74
CA LEU A 4 26.42 17.77 61.60
C LEU A 4 25.45 17.79 60.39
N LEU A 5 25.73 17.16 59.25
CA LEU A 5 25.66 15.71 58.96
C LEU A 5 24.25 15.13 59.16
N SER A 6 23.48 15.00 58.08
CA SER A 6 22.52 13.90 57.93
C SER A 6 22.41 13.52 56.46
N LEU A 7 22.88 12.31 56.22
CA LEU A 7 23.07 11.56 55.00
C LEU A 7 21.76 10.84 54.68
N VAL A 8 21.16 11.09 53.52
CA VAL A 8 20.16 10.18 52.93
C VAL A 8 20.67 9.77 51.56
N LEU A 9 21.21 8.56 51.53
CA LEU A 9 21.73 7.88 50.37
C LEU A 9 20.55 7.22 49.64
N ALA A 10 20.03 7.86 48.59
CA ALA A 10 19.11 7.23 47.65
C ALA A 10 19.92 6.73 46.44
N THR A 11 20.22 5.44 46.45
CA THR A 11 20.86 4.70 45.36
C THR A 11 20.00 4.77 44.10
N SER A 12 20.49 5.48 43.09
CA SER A 12 19.90 5.53 41.76
C SER A 12 20.29 4.27 40.98
N ALA A 13 19.33 3.38 40.76
CA ALA A 13 19.49 2.22 39.88
C ALA A 13 19.32 2.68 38.42
N LEU A 14 20.42 2.92 37.72
CA LEU A 14 20.43 3.04 36.26
C LEU A 14 20.18 1.64 35.67
N LEU A 15 18.93 1.34 35.35
CA LEU A 15 18.62 0.33 34.34
C LEU A 15 18.99 0.92 32.97
N CYS A 16 20.14 0.49 32.45
CA CYS A 16 20.51 0.66 31.05
C CYS A 16 19.53 -0.18 30.21
N GLN A 17 18.43 0.43 29.78
CA GLN A 17 17.57 -0.15 28.75
C GLN A 17 18.24 0.12 27.41
N THR A 18 18.75 -0.94 26.78
CA THR A 18 19.14 -0.91 25.37
C THR A 18 17.89 -0.71 24.54
N ALA A 19 17.63 0.54 24.18
CA ALA A 19 16.68 0.91 23.16
C ALA A 19 17.15 0.31 21.83
N PHE A 20 16.44 -0.70 21.33
CA PHE A 20 16.44 -0.99 19.90
C PHE A 20 15.76 0.19 19.22
N ALA A 21 16.55 1.18 18.82
CA ALA A 21 16.12 2.17 17.87
C ALA A 21 15.90 1.44 16.54
N ALA A 22 14.63 1.17 16.22
CA ALA A 22 14.26 0.98 14.83
C ALA A 22 14.51 2.31 14.13
N ASP A 23 15.61 2.41 13.37
CA ASP A 23 15.86 3.52 12.46
C ASP A 23 14.71 3.58 11.46
N ALA A 24 13.72 4.42 11.75
CA ALA A 24 12.77 4.88 10.77
C ALA A 24 13.55 5.80 9.81
N GLN A 25 14.07 5.23 8.71
CA GLN A 25 14.74 6.01 7.68
C GLN A 25 13.76 6.97 7.02
N ALA A 26 14.10 8.25 7.08
CA ALA A 26 13.36 9.32 6.43
C ALA A 26 13.36 9.15 4.89
N PRO A 27 12.27 9.52 4.20
CA PRO A 27 12.24 9.56 2.74
C PRO A 27 13.27 10.58 2.23
N SER A 28 14.26 10.13 1.47
CA SER A 28 15.13 11.01 0.70
C SER A 28 14.51 11.22 -0.67
N ASN A 29 14.00 12.44 -0.94
CA ASN A 29 13.53 12.84 -2.28
C ASN A 29 14.71 13.00 -3.26
N GLY A 30 15.51 11.95 -3.42
CA GLY A 30 16.65 11.89 -4.30
C GLY A 30 16.24 11.55 -5.73
N LEU A 31 17.00 12.11 -6.69
CA LEU A 31 17.04 11.60 -8.05
C LEU A 31 18.20 10.59 -8.13
N LEU A 32 17.94 9.41 -8.71
CA LEU A 32 18.96 8.38 -8.88
C LEU A 32 19.07 8.03 -10.37
N THR A 33 20.17 8.42 -11.01
CA THR A 33 20.43 8.11 -12.41
C THR A 33 21.46 6.99 -12.55
N GLY A 34 21.17 6.01 -13.40
CA GLY A 34 22.10 4.92 -13.70
C GLY A 34 21.81 4.18 -15.00
N GLU A 35 22.83 3.49 -15.50
CA GLU A 35 22.71 2.58 -16.65
C GLU A 35 22.24 1.19 -16.19
N VAL A 36 21.28 0.61 -16.91
CA VAL A 36 20.70 -0.69 -16.58
C VAL A 36 21.64 -1.80 -17.02
N LEU A 37 22.31 -2.43 -16.06
CA LEU A 37 23.17 -3.60 -16.29
C LEU A 37 22.36 -4.89 -16.40
N GLU A 38 21.25 -4.95 -15.65
CA GLU A 38 20.36 -6.09 -15.57
C GLU A 38 18.94 -5.61 -15.29
N SER A 39 17.96 -6.27 -15.91
CA SER A 39 16.54 -6.04 -15.68
C SER A 39 15.86 -7.39 -15.47
N GLN A 40 15.13 -7.51 -14.37
CA GLN A 40 14.36 -8.70 -14.03
C GLN A 40 12.94 -8.28 -13.71
N ASP A 41 11.99 -8.71 -14.54
CA ASP A 41 10.58 -8.52 -14.26
C ASP A 41 10.12 -9.52 -13.21
N ALA A 42 9.52 -9.01 -12.15
CA ALA A 42 8.76 -9.80 -11.19
C ALA A 42 7.36 -9.22 -11.07
N VAL A 43 6.45 -9.96 -10.43
CA VAL A 43 5.04 -9.54 -10.43
C VAL A 43 4.88 -8.18 -9.73
N GLY A 44 4.44 -7.16 -10.50
CA GLY A 44 4.20 -5.80 -10.02
C GLY A 44 5.41 -4.87 -10.00
N TYR A 45 6.64 -5.39 -10.15
CA TYR A 45 7.87 -4.60 -10.14
C TYR A 45 8.88 -5.07 -11.18
N THR A 46 9.64 -4.13 -11.73
CA THR A 46 10.85 -4.42 -12.49
C THR A 46 12.06 -4.12 -11.61
N TYR A 47 12.87 -5.14 -11.35
CA TYR A 47 14.11 -5.02 -10.59
C TYR A 47 15.25 -4.69 -11.54
N LEU A 48 15.92 -3.58 -11.28
CA LEU A 48 16.98 -3.04 -12.11
C LEU A 48 18.30 -3.06 -11.33
N ARG A 49 19.34 -3.65 -11.90
CA ARG A 49 20.70 -3.44 -11.42
C ARG A 49 21.28 -2.25 -12.18
N LEU A 50 21.50 -1.16 -11.46
CA LEU A 50 21.91 0.12 -12.04
C LEU A 50 23.38 0.39 -11.75
N LYS A 51 24.11 0.80 -12.78
CA LYS A 51 25.44 1.40 -12.65
C LYS A 51 25.27 2.91 -12.48
N THR A 52 25.51 3.38 -11.28
CA THR A 52 25.47 4.81 -10.93
C THR A 52 26.89 5.37 -10.84
N LYS A 53 27.02 6.69 -10.64
CA LYS A 53 28.34 7.32 -10.44
C LYS A 53 29.04 6.87 -9.17
N THR A 54 28.29 6.47 -8.15
CA THR A 54 28.81 6.07 -6.83
C THR A 54 28.99 4.56 -6.69
N GLY A 55 28.65 3.78 -7.73
CA GLY A 55 28.75 2.33 -7.74
C GLY A 55 27.51 1.66 -8.31
N GLU A 56 27.44 0.35 -8.15
CA GLU A 56 26.26 -0.43 -8.55
C GLU A 56 25.22 -0.47 -7.43
N THR A 57 23.96 -0.32 -7.77
CA THR A 57 22.85 -0.46 -6.82
C THR A 57 21.69 -1.21 -7.45
N TRP A 58 20.92 -1.91 -6.62
CA TRP A 58 19.65 -2.47 -7.05
C TRP A 58 18.55 -1.45 -6.85
N ALA A 59 17.63 -1.39 -7.79
CA ALA A 59 16.42 -0.60 -7.71
C ALA A 59 15.19 -1.45 -8.05
N ALA A 60 14.05 -1.14 -7.43
CA ALA A 60 12.75 -1.70 -7.78
C ALA A 60 11.86 -0.56 -8.24
N VAL A 61 11.34 -0.66 -9.47
CA VAL A 61 10.42 0.29 -10.07
C VAL A 61 9.11 -0.39 -10.41
N ASN A 62 8.04 0.39 -10.54
CA ASN A 62 6.78 -0.12 -11.08
C ASN A 62 7.04 -0.87 -12.39
N GLN A 63 6.31 -1.99 -12.58
CA GLN A 63 6.53 -2.87 -13.73
C GLN A 63 6.56 -2.09 -15.05
N THR A 64 7.71 -2.10 -15.71
CA THR A 64 7.98 -1.32 -16.92
C THR A 64 9.03 -2.01 -17.78
N ALA A 65 8.86 -1.94 -19.09
CA ALA A 65 9.73 -2.64 -20.02
C ALA A 65 11.04 -1.84 -20.21
N VAL A 66 12.07 -2.20 -19.45
CA VAL A 66 13.39 -1.56 -19.51
C VAL A 66 14.41 -2.50 -20.13
N LYS A 67 15.16 -2.00 -21.12
CA LYS A 67 16.22 -2.76 -21.79
C LYS A 67 17.56 -2.57 -21.08
N LYS A 68 18.39 -3.63 -21.09
CA LYS A 68 19.80 -3.54 -20.70
C LYS A 68 20.53 -2.49 -21.56
N GLY A 69 21.37 -1.69 -20.92
CA GLY A 69 22.09 -0.56 -21.53
C GLY A 69 21.29 0.75 -21.60
N ALA A 70 20.02 0.75 -21.21
CA ALA A 70 19.25 1.99 -21.09
C ALA A 70 19.73 2.80 -19.87
N VAL A 71 19.81 4.12 -20.02
CA VAL A 71 20.02 5.04 -18.90
C VAL A 71 18.65 5.47 -18.37
N VAL A 72 18.42 5.25 -17.08
CA VAL A 72 17.17 5.61 -16.40
C VAL A 72 17.45 6.55 -15.24
N THR A 73 16.50 7.44 -14.98
CA THR A 73 16.51 8.32 -13.80
C THR A 73 15.31 7.97 -12.96
N LEU A 74 15.54 7.57 -11.71
CA LEU A 74 14.49 7.38 -10.72
C LEU A 74 14.21 8.68 -9.97
N GLU A 75 12.94 8.90 -9.69
CA GLU A 75 12.40 9.92 -8.81
C GLU A 75 11.59 9.29 -7.67
N ASN A 76 11.29 10.09 -6.64
CA ASN A 76 10.60 9.65 -5.43
C ASN A 76 11.26 8.41 -4.79
N THR A 77 12.61 8.45 -4.73
CA THR A 77 13.38 7.28 -4.31
C THR A 77 13.27 7.02 -2.82
N MET A 78 13.26 5.76 -2.42
CA MET A 78 13.36 5.35 -1.02
C MET A 78 14.33 4.17 -0.91
N VAL A 79 15.34 4.30 -0.06
CA VAL A 79 16.30 3.23 0.17
C VAL A 79 15.76 2.29 1.24
N MET A 80 15.66 1.01 0.91
CA MET A 80 15.27 -0.06 1.81
C MET A 80 16.48 -0.95 2.07
N ASN A 81 16.77 -1.20 3.33
CA ASN A 81 17.83 -2.11 3.75
C ASN A 81 17.26 -3.47 4.14
N ASN A 82 18.02 -4.55 3.90
CA ASN A 82 17.63 -5.93 4.22
C ASN A 82 16.27 -6.35 3.63
N PHE A 83 15.97 -5.90 2.41
CA PHE A 83 14.69 -6.19 1.75
C PHE A 83 14.68 -7.61 1.16
N GLU A 84 13.73 -8.44 1.58
CA GLU A 84 13.50 -9.76 0.99
C GLU A 84 12.50 -9.68 -0.17
N SER A 85 12.97 -9.95 -1.38
CA SER A 85 12.07 -10.19 -2.52
C SER A 85 11.63 -11.65 -2.54
N LYS A 86 10.38 -11.88 -2.17
CA LYS A 86 9.73 -13.19 -2.30
C LYS A 86 9.60 -13.64 -3.76
N ALA A 87 9.44 -12.68 -4.68
CA ALA A 87 9.29 -12.96 -6.11
C ALA A 87 10.59 -13.45 -6.77
N LEU A 88 11.73 -12.95 -6.30
CA LEU A 88 13.06 -13.38 -6.76
C LEU A 88 13.72 -14.41 -5.83
N HIS A 89 13.04 -14.82 -4.75
CA HIS A 89 13.59 -15.63 -3.66
C HIS A 89 14.98 -15.13 -3.21
N LYS A 90 15.12 -13.81 -3.08
CA LYS A 90 16.41 -13.14 -2.88
C LYS A 90 16.29 -12.01 -1.86
N THR A 91 17.26 -11.94 -0.95
CA THR A 91 17.41 -10.83 -0.02
C THR A 91 18.43 -9.83 -0.55
N PHE A 92 18.04 -8.55 -0.58
CA PHE A 92 18.88 -7.43 -0.95
C PHE A 92 19.39 -6.74 0.31
N PRO A 93 20.72 -6.64 0.51
CA PRO A 93 21.29 -5.87 1.62
C PRO A 93 20.83 -4.40 1.58
N SER A 94 20.72 -3.83 0.39
CA SER A 94 20.12 -2.52 0.13
C SER A 94 19.52 -2.48 -1.27
N ILE A 95 18.35 -1.85 -1.40
CA ILE A 95 17.62 -1.66 -2.66
C ILE A 95 16.92 -0.30 -2.67
N VAL A 96 16.83 0.34 -3.82
CA VAL A 96 16.15 1.64 -3.98
C VAL A 96 14.80 1.45 -4.65
N PHE A 97 13.71 1.78 -3.96
CA PHE A 97 12.38 1.87 -4.56
C PHE A 97 12.21 3.25 -5.19
N GLY A 98 11.54 3.34 -6.33
CA GLY A 98 11.24 4.63 -6.97
C GLY A 98 10.42 4.48 -8.24
N SER A 99 10.20 5.60 -8.93
CA SER A 99 9.53 5.64 -10.25
C SER A 99 10.51 6.15 -11.31
N ILE A 100 10.44 5.63 -12.54
CA ILE A 100 11.26 6.17 -13.63
C ILE A 100 10.68 7.53 -14.06
N GLN A 101 11.52 8.55 -14.08
CA GLN A 101 11.16 9.89 -14.54
C GLN A 101 10.73 9.86 -16.01
N GLY A 102 9.56 10.42 -16.30
CA GLY A 102 8.98 10.43 -17.65
C GLY A 102 8.09 9.22 -17.98
N ASP A 103 8.05 8.19 -17.12
CA ASP A 103 6.99 7.18 -17.19
C ASP A 103 5.71 7.77 -16.57
N ALA A 104 4.76 8.18 -17.42
CA ALA A 104 3.48 8.79 -17.03
C ALA A 104 2.52 7.87 -16.23
N LYS A 105 3.00 6.72 -15.74
CA LYS A 105 2.32 5.89 -14.72
C LYS A 105 2.65 6.32 -13.29
N ALA A 106 3.40 7.40 -13.10
CA ALA A 106 3.85 7.89 -11.80
C ALA A 106 2.76 8.69 -11.05
N ALA A 107 1.93 7.98 -10.29
CA ALA A 107 1.29 8.51 -9.07
C ALA A 107 0.82 7.35 -8.17
N SER A 108 1.75 6.56 -7.64
CA SER A 108 1.47 5.69 -6.50
C SER A 108 2.70 5.63 -5.62
N SER A 109 2.63 6.35 -4.50
CA SER A 109 3.71 6.49 -3.51
C SER A 109 4.22 5.14 -3.00
N PRO A 110 5.52 5.04 -2.69
CA PRO A 110 6.14 3.82 -2.20
C PRO A 110 5.97 3.71 -0.68
N GLN A 111 5.01 2.92 -0.21
CA GLN A 111 5.08 2.36 1.15
C GLN A 111 4.21 1.10 1.23
N GLY A 112 4.87 -0.05 1.38
CA GLY A 112 4.28 -1.27 1.96
C GLY A 112 3.56 -2.21 0.99
N ASP A 113 4.34 -3.12 0.40
CA ASP A 113 3.97 -4.49 0.01
C ASP A 113 2.93 -4.70 -1.10
N ILE A 114 3.44 -4.62 -2.32
CA ILE A 114 2.95 -5.38 -3.48
C ILE A 114 3.26 -6.86 -3.24
N ALA A 115 2.24 -7.60 -2.78
CA ALA A 115 2.07 -8.97 -3.26
C ALA A 115 1.57 -8.84 -4.70
N GLY A 116 2.50 -9.03 -5.63
CA GLY A 116 2.17 -9.37 -6.99
C GLY A 116 1.46 -10.72 -7.03
N ILE A 117 0.17 -10.72 -6.76
CA ILE A 117 -0.76 -11.29 -7.72
C ILE A 117 -0.92 -10.16 -8.73
N LYS A 118 -0.77 -10.44 -10.03
CA LYS A 118 -1.16 -9.50 -11.09
C LYS A 118 -2.48 -8.81 -10.67
N PRO A 119 -2.77 -7.54 -11.03
CA PRO A 119 -4.15 -7.25 -11.35
C PRO A 119 -4.46 -8.27 -12.44
N ASP A 120 -5.19 -9.29 -12.05
CA ASP A 120 -5.74 -10.20 -12.99
C ASP A 120 -6.60 -9.32 -13.90
N LEU A 121 -6.02 -8.99 -15.06
CA LEU A 121 -6.72 -8.39 -16.17
C LEU A 121 -7.53 -9.48 -16.90
N SER A 122 -7.60 -10.72 -16.38
CA SER A 122 -8.86 -11.43 -16.58
C SER A 122 -9.91 -10.48 -16.04
N VAL A 123 -10.82 -10.09 -16.92
CA VAL A 123 -11.99 -9.31 -16.59
C VAL A 123 -12.48 -9.83 -15.24
N VAL A 124 -12.26 -9.06 -14.14
CA VAL A 124 -12.85 -9.41 -12.86
C VAL A 124 -14.33 -9.49 -13.20
N SER A 125 -14.92 -10.67 -13.12
CA SER A 125 -16.29 -10.89 -13.54
C SER A 125 -16.95 -11.65 -12.42
N VAL A 126 -17.14 -10.93 -11.31
CA VAL A 126 -17.80 -11.45 -10.13
C VAL A 126 -19.28 -11.15 -10.27
N SER A 127 -20.11 -12.18 -10.15
CA SER A 127 -21.56 -11.98 -10.19
C SER A 127 -22.00 -11.05 -9.07
N LYS A 128 -22.97 -10.19 -9.35
CA LYS A 128 -23.62 -9.34 -8.36
C LYS A 128 -24.07 -10.19 -7.15
N ALA A 129 -23.99 -9.60 -5.95
CA ALA A 129 -24.53 -10.22 -4.74
C ALA A 129 -26.04 -10.53 -4.89
N THR A 130 -26.57 -11.37 -4.00
CA THR A 130 -28.00 -11.69 -3.97
C THR A 130 -28.67 -11.08 -2.75
N GLY A 131 -29.89 -10.54 -2.90
CA GLY A 131 -30.70 -10.04 -1.78
C GLY A 131 -31.16 -8.60 -1.97
N ALA A 132 -31.96 -8.11 -1.02
CA ALA A 132 -32.69 -6.84 -1.13
C ALA A 132 -31.79 -5.59 -1.28
N ASN A 133 -30.54 -5.66 -0.80
CA ASN A 133 -29.58 -4.55 -0.85
C ASN A 133 -28.35 -4.91 -1.72
N ALA A 134 -28.50 -5.83 -2.66
CA ALA A 134 -27.41 -6.23 -3.52
C ALA A 134 -27.11 -5.14 -4.56
N HIS A 135 -25.85 -4.72 -4.61
CA HIS A 135 -25.34 -3.74 -5.57
C HIS A 135 -24.05 -4.24 -6.20
N THR A 136 -23.80 -3.81 -7.44
CA THR A 136 -22.46 -3.88 -8.04
C THR A 136 -21.60 -2.74 -7.52
N VAL A 137 -20.29 -2.83 -7.72
CA VAL A 137 -19.34 -1.77 -7.39
C VAL A 137 -19.71 -0.46 -8.11
N ALA A 138 -19.99 -0.51 -9.41
CA ALA A 138 -20.38 0.67 -10.17
C ALA A 138 -21.72 1.26 -9.74
N GLU A 139 -22.68 0.44 -9.31
CA GLU A 139 -23.94 0.93 -8.76
C GLU A 139 -23.75 1.67 -7.43
N VAL A 140 -22.82 1.20 -6.58
CA VAL A 140 -22.49 1.91 -5.33
C VAL A 140 -21.82 3.24 -5.62
N VAL A 141 -20.80 3.25 -6.49
CA VAL A 141 -20.05 4.48 -6.80
C VAL A 141 -20.92 5.48 -7.57
N GLY A 142 -21.63 5.04 -8.62
CA GLY A 142 -22.51 5.89 -9.41
C GLY A 142 -23.78 6.32 -8.66
N GLY A 143 -24.27 5.48 -7.73
CA GLY A 143 -25.44 5.73 -6.90
C GLY A 143 -25.14 6.39 -5.55
N ALA A 144 -23.92 6.88 -5.31
CA ALA A 144 -23.44 7.34 -4.01
C ALA A 144 -24.41 8.30 -3.30
N LYS A 145 -25.00 9.26 -4.03
CA LYS A 145 -25.97 10.21 -3.48
C LYS A 145 -27.25 9.54 -2.95
N THR A 146 -27.75 8.53 -3.65
CA THR A 146 -29.00 7.82 -3.31
C THR A 146 -28.78 6.77 -2.23
N LEU A 147 -27.56 6.22 -2.17
CA LEU A 147 -27.16 5.16 -1.25
C LEU A 147 -26.52 5.69 0.04
N LYS A 148 -26.24 7.00 0.13
CA LYS A 148 -25.70 7.61 1.35
C LYS A 148 -26.49 7.19 2.60
N ASP A 149 -25.75 6.72 3.59
CA ASP A 149 -26.20 6.22 4.89
C ASP A 149 -27.12 4.98 4.82
N LYS A 150 -27.12 4.26 3.69
CA LYS A 150 -27.90 3.03 3.50
C LYS A 150 -27.04 1.78 3.53
N PRO A 151 -27.59 0.65 3.99
CA PRO A 151 -26.91 -0.63 3.92
C PRO A 151 -26.85 -1.13 2.47
N VAL A 152 -25.70 -1.69 2.10
CA VAL A 152 -25.47 -2.35 0.81
C VAL A 152 -24.79 -3.68 1.01
N GLN A 153 -24.96 -4.58 0.04
CA GLN A 153 -24.24 -5.83 -0.07
C GLN A 153 -23.56 -5.89 -1.43
N VAL A 154 -22.24 -6.12 -1.43
CA VAL A 154 -21.43 -6.15 -2.64
C VAL A 154 -20.61 -7.44 -2.64
N HIS A 155 -20.61 -8.14 -3.77
CA HIS A 155 -19.82 -9.34 -3.98
C HIS A 155 -18.71 -9.00 -4.97
N GLY A 156 -17.46 -9.17 -4.57
CA GLY A 156 -16.32 -8.73 -5.36
C GLY A 156 -15.02 -9.37 -4.96
N LYS A 157 -14.00 -9.16 -5.80
CA LYS A 157 -12.63 -9.58 -5.58
C LYS A 157 -11.85 -8.48 -4.86
N VAL A 158 -11.14 -8.86 -3.80
CA VAL A 158 -10.20 -7.99 -3.08
C VAL A 158 -9.01 -7.74 -3.98
N VAL A 159 -8.82 -6.49 -4.40
CA VAL A 159 -7.67 -6.10 -5.25
C VAL A 159 -6.56 -5.41 -4.46
N LYS A 160 -6.87 -4.91 -3.26
CA LYS A 160 -5.90 -4.39 -2.29
C LYS A 160 -6.45 -4.58 -0.87
N PHE A 161 -5.57 -4.88 0.07
CA PHE A 161 -5.90 -5.06 1.48
C PHE A 161 -4.83 -4.46 2.37
N ASN A 162 -5.21 -3.51 3.21
CA ASN A 162 -4.34 -2.89 4.21
C ASN A 162 -4.94 -3.11 5.61
N ALA A 163 -4.25 -3.86 6.47
CA ALA A 163 -4.74 -4.19 7.80
C ALA A 163 -4.28 -3.18 8.86
N GLY A 164 -5.08 -3.02 9.92
CA GLY A 164 -4.67 -2.34 11.16
C GLY A 164 -4.50 -0.82 11.10
N ILE A 165 -5.04 -0.15 10.08
CA ILE A 165 -4.99 1.31 9.96
C ILE A 165 -6.18 1.91 10.70
N MET A 166 -5.91 2.74 11.71
CA MET A 166 -6.93 3.35 12.58
C MET A 166 -7.87 2.31 13.24
N GLY A 167 -7.34 1.13 13.57
CA GLY A 167 -8.13 0.04 14.15
C GLY A 167 -9.07 -0.69 13.17
N LYS A 168 -8.97 -0.39 11.87
CA LYS A 168 -9.76 -1.02 10.81
C LYS A 168 -8.85 -1.62 9.73
N ASN A 169 -9.41 -2.55 8.97
CA ASN A 169 -8.85 -3.07 7.73
C ASN A 169 -9.52 -2.36 6.56
N TRP A 170 -8.75 -2.09 5.52
CA TRP A 170 -9.13 -1.31 4.35
C TRP A 170 -8.98 -2.17 3.10
N ILE A 171 -10.08 -2.35 2.39
CA ILE A 171 -10.21 -3.23 1.23
C ILE A 171 -10.57 -2.38 0.02
N HIS A 172 -9.83 -2.53 -1.07
CA HIS A 172 -10.34 -2.15 -2.39
C HIS A 172 -11.02 -3.36 -3.02
N LEU A 173 -12.29 -3.20 -3.37
CA LEU A 173 -13.14 -4.26 -3.89
C LEU A 173 -13.53 -3.94 -5.34
N ARG A 174 -13.37 -4.92 -6.24
CA ARG A 174 -13.80 -4.83 -7.65
C ARG A 174 -14.64 -6.03 -8.01
N ASP A 175 -15.68 -5.84 -8.82
CA ASP A 175 -16.53 -6.93 -9.33
C ASP A 175 -16.52 -7.06 -10.86
N GLY A 176 -15.87 -6.12 -11.55
CA GLY A 176 -15.85 -6.06 -13.02
C GLY A 176 -16.69 -4.97 -13.66
N THR A 177 -17.57 -4.37 -12.87
CA THR A 177 -18.40 -3.26 -13.32
C THR A 177 -17.63 -1.94 -13.24
N GLY A 178 -18.12 -0.93 -13.95
CA GLY A 178 -17.53 0.41 -13.93
C GLY A 178 -16.32 0.56 -14.85
N ARG A 179 -15.61 1.69 -14.71
CA ARG A 179 -14.44 2.03 -15.53
C ARG A 179 -13.33 2.61 -14.66
N GLU A 180 -12.09 2.27 -15.00
CA GLU A 180 -10.92 2.86 -14.34
C GLU A 180 -10.80 4.36 -14.60
N ALA A 181 -11.15 4.80 -15.81
CA ALA A 181 -11.06 6.20 -16.23
C ALA A 181 -11.89 7.17 -15.38
N ASP A 182 -12.97 6.69 -14.76
CA ASP A 182 -13.83 7.49 -13.88
C ASP A 182 -13.83 7.00 -12.42
N GLY A 183 -13.00 5.99 -12.10
CA GLY A 183 -12.89 5.39 -10.78
C GLY A 183 -14.12 4.60 -10.31
N SER A 184 -15.10 4.35 -11.19
CA SER A 184 -16.31 3.59 -10.83
C SER A 184 -16.11 2.07 -10.77
N ASN A 185 -14.92 1.59 -11.12
CA ASN A 185 -14.56 0.17 -11.09
C ASN A 185 -14.05 -0.33 -9.75
N ASP A 186 -13.97 0.52 -8.73
CA ASP A 186 -13.39 0.24 -7.43
C ASP A 186 -14.20 0.90 -6.32
N VAL A 187 -14.45 0.18 -5.23
CA VAL A 187 -15.04 0.76 -4.01
C VAL A 187 -14.18 0.41 -2.81
N LEU A 188 -13.93 1.41 -1.97
CA LEU A 188 -13.25 1.24 -0.71
C LEU A 188 -14.23 0.67 0.33
N VAL A 189 -13.77 -0.32 1.08
CA VAL A 189 -14.52 -0.96 2.16
C VAL A 189 -13.68 -0.94 3.42
N THR A 190 -14.24 -0.51 4.55
CA THR A 190 -13.61 -0.66 5.86
C THR A 190 -14.31 -1.75 6.67
N THR A 191 -13.54 -2.52 7.42
CA THR A 191 -14.05 -3.64 8.22
C THR A 191 -13.10 -3.95 9.39
N THR A 192 -13.57 -4.69 10.39
CA THR A 192 -12.71 -5.32 11.41
C THR A 192 -12.30 -6.75 11.01
N ASP A 193 -12.97 -7.33 10.03
CA ASP A 193 -12.77 -8.73 9.63
C ASP A 193 -11.52 -8.83 8.73
N SER A 194 -10.86 -9.98 8.73
CA SER A 194 -9.63 -10.19 7.93
C SER A 194 -9.93 -10.84 6.58
N THR A 195 -9.12 -10.52 5.58
CA THR A 195 -9.16 -11.13 4.25
C THR A 195 -7.77 -11.05 3.61
N GLN A 196 -7.65 -11.43 2.33
CA GLN A 196 -6.41 -11.35 1.57
C GLN A 196 -6.69 -10.91 0.13
N VAL A 197 -5.68 -10.31 -0.51
CA VAL A 197 -5.74 -9.96 -1.94
C VAL A 197 -6.02 -11.20 -2.76
N GLY A 198 -6.89 -11.07 -3.75
CA GLY A 198 -7.35 -12.14 -4.63
C GLY A 198 -8.58 -12.90 -4.12
N ALA A 199 -8.95 -12.77 -2.85
CA ALA A 199 -10.16 -13.38 -2.30
C ALA A 199 -11.41 -12.78 -2.97
N VAL A 200 -12.39 -13.63 -3.30
CA VAL A 200 -13.73 -13.21 -3.70
C VAL A 200 -14.62 -13.30 -2.47
N ILE A 201 -15.17 -12.16 -2.05
CA ILE A 201 -15.90 -12.01 -0.79
C ILE A 201 -17.22 -11.29 -1.02
N THR A 202 -18.21 -11.58 -0.16
CA THR A 202 -19.40 -10.74 -0.03
C THR A 202 -19.25 -9.86 1.20
N VAL A 203 -19.38 -8.55 1.03
CA VAL A 203 -19.36 -7.57 2.13
C VAL A 203 -20.75 -6.98 2.33
N SER A 204 -21.10 -6.70 3.57
CA SER A 204 -22.34 -5.99 3.93
C SER A 204 -21.99 -4.84 4.87
N GLY A 205 -22.25 -3.59 4.48
CA GLY A 205 -21.92 -2.40 5.27
C GLY A 205 -22.73 -1.19 4.85
N THR A 206 -22.40 -0.01 5.38
CA THR A 206 -23.14 1.24 5.12
C THR A 206 -22.37 2.14 4.17
N VAL A 207 -23.04 2.67 3.13
CA VAL A 207 -22.38 3.63 2.22
C VAL A 207 -22.28 4.99 2.87
N HIS A 208 -21.08 5.56 2.91
CA HIS A 208 -20.87 6.96 3.28
C HIS A 208 -20.24 7.73 2.12
N THR A 209 -20.58 9.01 2.03
CA THR A 209 -20.01 9.93 1.04
C THR A 209 -19.22 11.04 1.73
N ASP A 210 -18.23 11.56 1.00
CA ASP A 210 -17.45 12.74 1.41
C ASP A 210 -16.83 12.58 2.80
N LYS A 211 -16.37 11.37 3.11
CA LYS A 211 -15.80 11.03 4.42
C LYS A 211 -14.33 11.43 4.44
N ASP A 212 -13.98 12.24 5.43
CA ASP A 212 -12.61 12.64 5.70
C ASP A 212 -12.11 11.97 6.98
N PHE A 213 -10.99 11.25 6.88
CA PHE A 213 -10.30 10.62 8.00
C PHE A 213 -9.08 11.43 8.48
N GLY A 214 -8.87 12.63 7.94
CA GLY A 214 -7.74 13.50 8.22
C GLY A 214 -6.49 13.15 7.42
N ALA A 215 -5.44 13.97 7.54
CA ALA A 215 -4.13 13.73 6.91
C ALA A 215 -4.15 13.48 5.38
N GLY A 216 -5.17 14.00 4.69
CA GLY A 216 -5.35 13.82 3.24
C GLY A 216 -6.14 12.57 2.84
N TYR A 217 -6.65 11.78 3.79
CA TYR A 217 -7.47 10.60 3.53
C TYR A 217 -8.96 10.95 3.44
N ALA A 218 -9.34 11.55 2.31
CA ALA A 218 -10.72 11.87 1.99
C ALA A 218 -11.26 10.98 0.86
N TYR A 219 -12.44 10.41 1.06
CA TYR A 219 -13.07 9.49 0.12
C TYR A 219 -14.47 9.97 -0.25
N LYS A 220 -14.71 10.10 -1.57
CA LYS A 220 -16.01 10.52 -2.11
C LYS A 220 -17.12 9.51 -1.82
N VAL A 221 -16.78 8.22 -1.83
CA VAL A 221 -17.68 7.12 -1.52
C VAL A 221 -16.89 5.96 -0.91
N LEU A 222 -17.43 5.35 0.14
CA LEU A 222 -16.92 4.09 0.70
C LEU A 222 -18.05 3.29 1.35
N ILE A 223 -17.80 2.02 1.64
CA ILE A 223 -18.65 1.17 2.46
C ILE A 223 -17.97 1.02 3.83
N GLU A 224 -18.53 1.60 4.87
CA GLU A 224 -17.95 1.60 6.21
C GLU A 224 -18.51 0.47 7.09
N ASP A 225 -17.68 0.00 8.01
CA ASP A 225 -18.01 -0.97 9.06
C ASP A 225 -18.64 -2.26 8.51
N ALA A 226 -18.13 -2.70 7.35
CA ALA A 226 -18.65 -3.85 6.66
C ALA A 226 -18.35 -5.15 7.42
N LYS A 227 -19.25 -6.12 7.28
CA LYS A 227 -19.04 -7.52 7.67
C LYS A 227 -18.83 -8.40 6.46
N LEU A 228 -17.83 -9.28 6.54
CA LEU A 228 -17.57 -10.29 5.53
C LEU A 228 -18.50 -11.49 5.78
N LYS A 229 -19.04 -12.04 4.68
CA LYS A 229 -19.90 -13.23 4.67
C LYS A 229 -19.24 -14.35 3.89
#